data_AF-A0A432HMG8-F1
#
_entry.id   AF-A0A432HMG8-F1
#
_cell.length_a   1.000
_cell.length_b   1.000
_cell.length_c   1.000
_cell.angle_alpha   90.00
_cell.angle_beta   90.00
_cell.angle_gamma   90.00
#
_symmetry.space_group_name_H-M   'P 1'
#
loop_
_entity.id
_entity.type
_entity.pdbx_description
1 polymer ?
#
loop_
_entity_poly.entity_id
_entity_poly.type
_entity_poly.pdbx_seq_one_letter_code
_entity_poly.pdbx_strand_id
1 'polypeptide(L)'
;GNNADLDDDNDGWSDSDESDCQTDPFSAFEVPDDFDDDHVCDRVDADDDGDGTDDVYDMFPFDDTEWADLDLDGIGDNADEDDDGDTWSDLEEPNCGTDPMDANSFPSDFDGDRICDVIDNDDDNDMVLDINDAFPYDPSESKDTDDDGTGDNADTDDDGDSWPDNIEAMCLTDALSVTSVPVDTDGDGTCDVLDADDDNDGVGDPNDVFPLDGTEWEDRNGDGLGDNAHPLTLVDKMKLNPVLTVVVIALILAVIAGAVAFTMGRRARQADGTWKDDDYQRYDQQPALREEKASWGDVPPPPPARPPLPPEPEIPQPEPEPEPEPEPAIEEVEPEQPETTPVPPPPPPVSERPPPPLPPGYEELAQPEPEGPVTVASWEDLPDGGDYVQVEPMQYVGEDCGTWVRQPDDSWELQ
;
A
#
# COMPACT_ATOMS: atom_id res chain seq x y z
N GLY A 1 18.02 -34.32 87.09
CA GLY A 1 17.21 -35.51 86.84
C GLY A 1 17.55 -36.68 87.74
N ASN A 2 16.52 -37.39 88.14
CA ASN A 2 16.52 -38.85 88.14
C ASN A 2 16.59 -39.27 86.66
N ASN A 3 17.47 -40.21 86.32
CA ASN A 3 17.70 -40.79 84.98
C ASN A 3 16.50 -41.59 84.39
N ALA A 4 15.29 -41.19 84.75
CA ALA A 4 14.02 -41.80 84.40
C ALA A 4 12.93 -40.75 84.17
N ASP A 5 13.24 -39.45 84.32
CA ASP A 5 12.43 -38.42 83.69
C ASP A 5 12.60 -38.52 82.17
N LEU A 6 11.57 -38.15 81.41
CA LEU A 6 11.63 -38.13 79.94
C LEU A 6 11.78 -36.70 79.41
N ASP A 7 11.77 -35.72 80.31
CA ASP A 7 11.88 -34.27 80.07
C ASP A 7 12.55 -33.70 81.33
N ASP A 8 13.89 -33.68 81.33
CA ASP A 8 14.72 -33.46 82.53
C ASP A 8 14.71 -32.00 83.02
N ASP A 9 14.25 -31.05 82.19
CA ASP A 9 14.18 -29.61 82.50
C ASP A 9 12.76 -28.99 82.45
N ASN A 10 11.76 -29.76 82.01
CA ASN A 10 10.33 -29.46 82.00
C ASN A 10 9.95 -28.29 81.08
N ASP A 11 10.56 -28.21 79.89
CA ASP A 11 10.23 -27.19 78.89
C ASP A 11 9.15 -27.61 77.87
N GLY A 12 8.82 -28.91 77.82
CA GLY A 12 7.78 -29.46 76.94
C GLY A 12 8.31 -30.41 75.86
N TRP A 13 9.63 -30.47 75.65
CA TRP A 13 10.27 -31.42 74.74
C TRP A 13 10.83 -32.62 75.50
N SER A 14 10.89 -33.79 74.86
CA SER A 14 11.46 -34.97 75.51
C SER A 14 12.97 -35.03 75.32
N ASP A 15 13.70 -35.59 76.30
CA ASP A 15 15.16 -35.77 76.22
C ASP A 15 15.60 -36.49 74.93
N SER A 16 14.73 -37.35 74.37
CA SER A 16 14.96 -38.03 73.09
C SER A 16 14.80 -37.11 71.90
N ASP A 17 13.74 -36.30 71.86
CA ASP A 17 13.48 -35.38 70.77
C ASP A 17 14.57 -34.32 70.74
N GLU A 18 14.90 -33.72 71.88
CA GLU A 18 16.01 -32.77 72.03
C GLU A 18 17.36 -33.35 71.58
N SER A 19 17.63 -34.63 71.90
CA SER A 19 18.84 -35.32 71.43
C SER A 19 18.87 -35.50 69.91
N ASP A 20 17.72 -35.71 69.26
CA ASP A 20 17.61 -35.86 67.82
C ASP A 20 17.70 -34.48 67.12
N CYS A 21 17.11 -33.45 67.73
CA CYS A 21 17.15 -32.03 67.34
C CYS A 21 18.47 -31.32 67.64
N GLN A 22 19.35 -31.94 68.44
CA GLN A 22 20.64 -31.40 68.88
C GLN A 22 20.57 -30.20 69.83
N THR A 23 19.50 -30.09 70.62
CA THR A 23 19.40 -29.14 71.75
C THR A 23 19.90 -29.76 73.06
N ASP A 24 19.97 -28.99 74.16
CA ASP A 24 20.49 -29.45 75.46
C ASP A 24 19.35 -29.91 76.38
N PRO A 25 19.19 -31.24 76.66
CA PRO A 25 18.09 -31.79 77.46
C PRO A 25 18.05 -31.41 78.94
N PHE A 26 18.93 -30.51 79.36
CA PHE A 26 19.04 -30.03 80.72
C PHE A 26 18.83 -28.50 80.81
N SER A 27 18.52 -27.85 79.69
CA SER A 27 18.39 -26.42 79.56
C SER A 27 17.05 -26.03 78.95
N ALA A 28 16.09 -25.71 79.82
CA ALA A 28 14.76 -25.18 79.46
C ALA A 28 14.74 -23.82 78.73
N PHE A 29 15.91 -23.35 78.27
CA PHE A 29 16.08 -22.17 77.42
C PHE A 29 16.53 -22.53 75.99
N GLU A 30 16.82 -23.80 75.73
CA GLU A 30 17.32 -24.31 74.45
C GLU A 30 16.30 -25.32 73.92
N VAL A 31 15.13 -24.80 73.53
CA VAL A 31 14.07 -25.58 72.88
C VAL A 31 14.42 -25.83 71.41
N PRO A 32 14.09 -27.00 70.84
CA PRO A 32 14.14 -27.22 69.41
C PRO A 32 13.35 -26.17 68.63
N ASP A 33 13.84 -25.82 67.44
CA ASP A 33 13.07 -25.07 66.46
C ASP A 33 12.01 -26.03 65.87
N ASP A 34 10.76 -25.56 65.79
CA ASP A 34 9.55 -26.27 65.38
C ASP A 34 8.65 -25.22 64.73
N PHE A 35 8.74 -25.09 63.41
CA PHE A 35 8.18 -23.97 62.67
C PHE A 35 6.65 -24.09 62.50
N ASP A 36 6.12 -25.31 62.31
CA ASP A 36 4.68 -25.58 62.15
C ASP A 36 3.93 -25.95 63.45
N ASP A 37 4.64 -25.99 64.59
CA ASP A 37 4.15 -26.35 65.93
C ASP A 37 3.60 -27.80 66.04
N ASP A 38 4.00 -28.75 65.20
CA ASP A 38 3.51 -30.14 65.22
C ASP A 38 4.17 -31.05 66.28
N HIS A 39 5.18 -30.53 66.98
CA HIS A 39 6.05 -31.20 67.96
C HIS A 39 7.05 -32.19 67.36
N VAL A 40 7.39 -32.04 66.10
CA VAL A 40 8.60 -32.50 65.45
C VAL A 40 9.46 -31.26 65.21
N CYS A 41 10.77 -31.37 65.42
CA CYS A 41 11.63 -30.21 65.19
C CYS A 41 12.10 -30.17 63.73
N ASP A 42 12.32 -28.97 63.19
CA ASP A 42 12.72 -28.71 61.80
C ASP A 42 13.91 -29.60 61.34
N ARG A 43 14.77 -29.96 62.29
CA ARG A 43 15.95 -30.80 61.99
C ARG A 43 15.59 -32.22 61.54
N VAL A 44 14.49 -32.78 62.04
CA VAL A 44 14.05 -34.15 61.76
C VAL A 44 12.65 -34.21 61.16
N ASP A 45 11.99 -33.07 61.05
CA ASP A 45 10.84 -32.92 60.18
C ASP A 45 11.27 -33.11 58.72
N ALA A 46 10.30 -33.46 57.89
CA ALA A 46 10.45 -33.49 56.47
C ALA A 46 9.59 -32.42 55.78
N ASP A 47 8.76 -31.67 56.53
CA ASP A 47 7.78 -30.69 56.07
C ASP A 47 7.72 -29.57 57.14
N ASP A 48 8.77 -28.75 57.18
CA ASP A 48 9.08 -27.79 58.26
C ASP A 48 7.95 -26.75 58.47
N ASP A 49 7.18 -26.40 57.43
CA ASP A 49 6.05 -25.46 57.52
C ASP A 49 4.66 -26.08 57.43
N GLY A 50 4.58 -27.39 57.24
CA GLY A 50 3.35 -28.17 57.31
C GLY A 50 2.37 -27.87 56.17
N ASP A 51 2.85 -27.34 55.04
CA ASP A 51 2.04 -27.07 53.84
C ASP A 51 1.68 -28.38 53.07
N GLY A 52 2.41 -29.45 53.35
CA GLY A 52 2.26 -30.78 52.75
C GLY A 52 3.29 -31.14 51.68
N THR A 53 4.29 -30.30 51.45
CA THR A 53 5.41 -30.47 50.51
C THR A 53 6.69 -30.75 51.29
N ASP A 54 7.31 -31.92 51.07
CA ASP A 54 8.53 -32.23 51.82
C ASP A 54 9.66 -31.20 51.51
N ASP A 55 10.46 -30.74 52.50
CA ASP A 55 11.53 -29.71 52.38
C ASP A 55 12.54 -29.97 51.26
N VAL A 56 12.68 -31.23 50.84
CA VAL A 56 13.59 -31.64 49.77
C VAL A 56 13.05 -31.30 48.37
N TYR A 57 11.76 -31.03 48.26
CA TYR A 57 11.05 -30.60 47.07
C TYR A 57 10.45 -29.20 47.21
N ASP A 58 10.46 -28.65 48.43
CA ASP A 58 10.04 -27.30 48.73
C ASP A 58 11.16 -26.27 48.49
N MET A 59 10.90 -25.24 47.69
CA MET A 59 11.85 -24.14 47.49
C MET A 59 11.84 -23.14 48.66
N PHE A 60 10.73 -23.07 49.41
CA PHE A 60 10.50 -22.22 50.58
C PHE A 60 10.09 -23.04 51.82
N PRO A 61 10.98 -23.87 52.40
CA PRO A 61 10.64 -24.77 53.52
C PRO A 61 10.17 -24.13 54.84
N PHE A 62 10.01 -22.81 54.87
CA PHE A 62 9.60 -22.06 56.06
C PHE A 62 8.53 -21.01 55.68
N ASP A 63 7.75 -21.27 54.64
CA ASP A 63 6.65 -20.42 54.17
C ASP A 63 5.51 -21.31 53.69
N ASP A 64 4.53 -21.54 54.57
CA ASP A 64 3.38 -22.42 54.34
C ASP A 64 2.46 -21.99 53.17
N THR A 65 2.79 -20.87 52.52
CA THR A 65 2.09 -20.35 51.35
C THR A 65 2.82 -20.52 50.03
N GLU A 66 4.07 -20.99 50.03
CA GLU A 66 4.93 -21.09 48.84
C GLU A 66 5.71 -22.40 48.83
N TRP A 67 5.77 -23.07 47.68
CA TRP A 67 6.52 -24.34 47.55
C TRP A 67 7.35 -24.45 46.24
N ALA A 68 7.07 -23.59 45.26
CA ALA A 68 7.69 -23.59 43.94
C ALA A 68 8.14 -22.18 43.54
N ASP A 69 9.16 -22.13 42.68
CA ASP A 69 9.81 -20.92 42.15
C ASP A 69 10.27 -21.31 40.74
N LEU A 70 9.41 -21.12 39.74
CA LEU A 70 9.58 -21.65 38.40
C LEU A 70 10.71 -20.94 37.63
N ASP A 71 10.86 -19.63 37.80
CA ASP A 71 11.88 -18.81 37.15
C ASP A 71 13.18 -18.61 37.98
N LEU A 72 13.15 -18.97 39.27
CA LEU A 72 14.24 -18.88 40.24
C LEU A 72 14.63 -17.45 40.63
N ASP A 73 13.68 -16.52 40.66
CA ASP A 73 13.90 -15.14 41.10
C ASP A 73 13.88 -14.97 42.63
N GLY A 74 13.36 -15.97 43.35
CA GLY A 74 13.26 -16.03 44.81
C GLY A 74 11.93 -15.54 45.40
N ILE A 75 10.93 -15.26 44.56
CA ILE A 75 9.51 -15.14 44.88
C ILE A 75 8.87 -16.51 44.55
N GLY A 76 7.90 -16.95 45.34
CA GLY A 76 7.23 -18.22 45.08
C GLY A 76 6.06 -18.06 44.12
N ASP A 77 5.77 -19.09 43.32
CA ASP A 77 4.75 -19.07 42.26
C ASP A 77 3.33 -18.68 42.75
N ASN A 78 3.01 -18.79 44.06
CA ASN A 78 1.68 -18.34 44.53
C ASN A 78 1.62 -16.82 44.80
N ALA A 79 2.77 -16.17 44.98
CA ALA A 79 2.92 -14.73 45.23
C ALA A 79 3.55 -13.97 44.06
N ASP A 80 4.22 -14.66 43.14
CA ASP A 80 4.71 -14.09 41.90
C ASP A 80 3.53 -13.66 41.01
N GLU A 81 3.79 -12.67 40.17
CA GLU A 81 2.85 -12.21 39.14
C GLU A 81 3.32 -12.61 37.73
N ASP A 82 4.50 -13.22 37.57
CA ASP A 82 5.14 -13.67 36.33
C ASP A 82 5.93 -14.97 36.60
N ASP A 83 5.20 -16.08 36.80
CA ASP A 83 5.76 -17.34 37.32
C ASP A 83 6.91 -17.90 36.45
N ASP A 84 6.89 -17.69 35.14
CA ASP A 84 7.90 -18.21 34.21
C ASP A 84 8.99 -17.21 33.79
N GLY A 85 8.87 -15.96 34.22
CA GLY A 85 9.85 -14.90 34.06
C GLY A 85 10.01 -14.41 32.63
N ASP A 86 8.98 -14.51 31.79
CA ASP A 86 8.99 -14.08 30.39
C ASP A 86 8.57 -12.61 30.16
N THR A 87 8.29 -11.90 31.25
CA THR A 87 7.89 -10.49 31.35
C THR A 87 6.41 -10.19 31.13
N TRP A 88 5.58 -11.21 30.88
CA TRP A 88 4.13 -11.11 30.88
C TRP A 88 3.54 -11.64 32.17
N SER A 89 2.51 -10.97 32.68
CA SER A 89 1.93 -11.39 33.95
C SER A 89 0.96 -12.56 33.81
N ASP A 90 0.84 -13.39 34.85
CA ASP A 90 -0.08 -14.54 34.89
C ASP A 90 -1.55 -14.12 34.73
N LEU A 91 -1.85 -12.85 34.99
CA LEU A 91 -3.17 -12.27 34.79
C LEU A 91 -3.45 -11.92 33.33
N GLU A 92 -2.43 -11.52 32.59
CA GLU A 92 -2.52 -11.05 31.19
C GLU A 92 -2.47 -12.22 30.21
N GLU A 93 -1.61 -13.19 30.45
CA GLU A 93 -1.38 -14.31 29.53
C GLU A 93 -2.62 -15.17 29.22
N PRO A 94 -3.48 -15.54 30.18
CA PRO A 94 -4.71 -16.26 29.87
C PRO A 94 -5.67 -15.48 28.97
N ASN A 95 -5.59 -14.14 29.00
CA ASN A 95 -6.37 -13.27 28.13
C ASN A 95 -5.79 -13.19 26.71
N CYS A 96 -4.47 -13.34 26.58
CA CYS A 96 -3.74 -13.40 25.32
C CYS A 96 -3.68 -14.82 24.71
N GLY A 97 -4.06 -15.83 25.49
CA GLY A 97 -4.11 -17.23 25.04
C GLY A 97 -2.77 -17.97 25.19
N THR A 98 -1.89 -17.47 26.05
CA THR A 98 -0.59 -18.08 26.37
C THR A 98 -0.61 -18.78 27.73
N ASP A 99 0.51 -19.40 28.12
CA ASP A 99 0.61 -20.30 29.25
C ASP A 99 1.61 -19.73 30.25
N PRO A 100 1.17 -19.26 31.43
CA PRO A 100 2.01 -18.54 32.40
C PRO A 100 3.04 -19.38 33.13
N MET A 101 3.27 -20.60 32.63
CA MET A 101 4.17 -21.58 33.21
C MET A 101 5.18 -22.08 32.17
N ASP A 102 5.26 -21.42 31.01
CA ASP A 102 6.17 -21.75 29.91
C ASP A 102 6.67 -20.47 29.24
N ALA A 103 7.86 -20.02 29.62
CA ALA A 103 8.52 -18.83 29.08
C ALA A 103 8.78 -18.83 27.56
N ASN A 104 8.44 -19.91 26.84
CA ASN A 104 8.45 -19.94 25.36
C ASN A 104 7.07 -19.68 24.76
N SER A 105 6.05 -19.50 25.60
CA SER A 105 4.68 -19.22 25.29
C SER A 105 4.36 -17.80 25.78
N PHE A 106 4.90 -16.79 25.10
CA PHE A 106 4.62 -15.39 25.39
C PHE A 106 3.60 -14.80 24.39
N PRO A 107 2.77 -13.84 24.82
CA PRO A 107 1.85 -13.10 23.94
C PRO A 107 2.55 -12.41 22.76
N SER A 108 1.86 -12.30 21.63
CA SER A 108 2.30 -11.41 20.54
C SER A 108 1.90 -9.97 20.86
N ASP A 109 2.81 -9.04 20.60
CA ASP A 109 2.71 -7.60 20.89
C ASP A 109 3.50 -6.89 19.79
N PHE A 110 2.81 -6.57 18.70
CA PHE A 110 3.45 -6.12 17.46
C PHE A 110 4.07 -4.72 17.59
N ASP A 111 3.44 -3.82 18.35
CA ASP A 111 3.89 -2.45 18.55
C ASP A 111 4.71 -2.24 19.84
N GLY A 112 4.71 -3.21 20.76
CA GLY A 112 5.48 -3.19 22.00
C GLY A 112 4.85 -2.35 23.11
N ASP A 113 3.54 -2.12 23.10
CA ASP A 113 2.85 -1.31 24.10
C ASP A 113 2.42 -2.09 25.36
N ARG A 114 2.68 -3.41 25.38
CA ARG A 114 2.31 -4.40 26.40
C ARG A 114 0.82 -4.76 26.44
N ILE A 115 0.12 -4.53 25.34
CA ILE A 115 -1.20 -5.06 25.08
C ILE A 115 -1.02 -6.08 23.97
N CYS A 116 -1.42 -7.32 24.21
CA CYS A 116 -1.24 -8.33 23.18
C CYS A 116 -2.21 -8.12 22.02
N ASP A 117 -1.79 -8.47 20.80
CA ASP A 117 -2.55 -8.26 19.54
C ASP A 117 -3.99 -8.81 19.61
N VAL A 118 -4.24 -9.83 20.43
CA VAL A 118 -5.57 -10.45 20.57
C VAL A 118 -6.58 -9.51 21.26
N ILE A 119 -6.11 -8.59 22.10
CA ILE A 119 -6.94 -7.67 22.88
C ILE A 119 -6.70 -6.20 22.53
N ASP A 120 -5.60 -5.89 21.85
CA ASP A 120 -5.39 -4.61 21.21
C ASP A 120 -6.43 -4.39 20.09
N ASN A 121 -6.67 -3.15 19.72
CA ASN A 121 -7.56 -2.78 18.62
C ASN A 121 -6.84 -1.94 17.56
N ASP A 122 -5.52 -1.77 17.69
CA ASP A 122 -4.63 -0.96 16.85
C ASP A 122 -3.22 -1.58 16.94
N ASP A 123 -3.08 -2.81 16.41
CA ASP A 123 -1.93 -3.72 16.60
C ASP A 123 -0.58 -3.10 16.18
N ASP A 124 -0.58 -2.09 15.29
CA ASP A 124 0.62 -1.38 14.85
C ASP A 124 0.71 0.09 15.28
N ASN A 125 -0.27 0.56 16.05
CA ASN A 125 -0.34 1.89 16.64
C ASN A 125 -0.25 3.05 15.62
N ASP A 126 -0.75 2.84 14.39
CA ASP A 126 -0.78 3.85 13.32
C ASP A 126 -1.97 4.83 13.45
N MET A 127 -2.84 4.61 14.44
CA MET A 127 -4.09 5.32 14.74
C MET A 127 -5.30 4.90 13.91
N VAL A 128 -5.21 3.81 13.14
CA VAL A 128 -6.30 3.17 12.43
C VAL A 128 -6.59 1.83 13.08
N LEU A 129 -7.78 1.74 13.68
CA LEU A 129 -8.17 0.49 14.36
C LEU A 129 -8.17 -0.70 13.39
N ASP A 130 -7.70 -1.88 13.81
CA ASP A 130 -7.54 -3.09 12.98
C ASP A 130 -8.79 -3.44 12.17
N ILE A 131 -9.98 -3.19 12.74
CA ILE A 131 -11.26 -3.45 12.06
C ILE A 131 -11.50 -2.59 10.81
N ASN A 132 -10.80 -1.47 10.69
CA ASN A 132 -10.83 -0.57 9.54
C ASN A 132 -9.47 -0.50 8.84
N ASP A 133 -8.51 -1.33 9.26
CA ASP A 133 -7.18 -1.38 8.71
C ASP A 133 -7.04 -2.59 7.77
N ALA A 134 -6.58 -2.35 6.54
CA ALA A 134 -6.29 -3.43 5.60
C ALA A 134 -4.98 -4.18 5.94
N PHE A 135 -4.06 -3.52 6.65
CA PHE A 135 -2.76 -4.00 7.10
C PHE A 135 -2.56 -3.75 8.60
N PRO A 136 -3.25 -4.45 9.50
CA PRO A 136 -3.14 -4.25 10.96
C PRO A 136 -1.75 -4.42 11.58
N TYR A 137 -0.76 -4.88 10.81
CA TYR A 137 0.60 -5.15 11.26
C TYR A 137 1.61 -4.39 10.38
N ASP A 138 1.22 -3.29 9.77
CA ASP A 138 2.11 -2.43 8.99
C ASP A 138 1.75 -0.96 9.24
N PRO A 139 2.47 -0.27 10.15
CA PRO A 139 2.12 1.09 10.54
C PRO A 139 2.35 2.13 9.44
N SER A 140 2.79 1.69 8.25
CA SER A 140 2.93 2.52 7.07
C SER A 140 1.82 2.35 6.05
N GLU A 141 0.89 1.42 6.25
CA GLU A 141 -0.22 1.13 5.33
C GLU A 141 -1.51 0.90 6.10
N SER A 142 -2.61 1.54 5.68
CA SER A 142 -3.92 1.33 6.32
C SER A 142 -5.06 1.05 5.34
N LYS A 143 -4.77 1.14 4.04
CA LYS A 143 -5.77 1.02 2.97
C LYS A 143 -5.23 0.20 1.83
N ASP A 144 -6.14 -0.57 1.25
CA ASP A 144 -5.97 -1.36 0.04
C ASP A 144 -7.22 -1.07 -0.81
N THR A 145 -7.15 -0.09 -1.69
CA THR A 145 -8.34 0.43 -2.37
C THR A 145 -8.91 -0.54 -3.41
N ASP A 146 -8.08 -1.40 -4.00
CA ASP A 146 -8.48 -2.40 -5.00
C ASP A 146 -8.48 -3.86 -4.48
N ASP A 147 -8.15 -4.06 -3.20
CA ASP A 147 -8.07 -5.35 -2.51
C ASP A 147 -7.02 -6.31 -3.14
N ASP A 148 -5.91 -5.80 -3.67
CA ASP A 148 -4.84 -6.60 -4.29
C ASP A 148 -3.79 -7.14 -3.30
N GLY A 149 -3.79 -6.62 -2.06
CA GLY A 149 -2.88 -6.97 -0.98
C GLY A 149 -1.63 -6.08 -0.88
N THR A 150 -1.56 -4.99 -1.65
CA THR A 150 -0.57 -3.92 -1.57
C THR A 150 -1.25 -2.67 -1.03
N GLY A 151 -0.66 -2.01 -0.03
CA GLY A 151 -1.28 -0.81 0.53
C GLY A 151 -1.12 0.43 -0.36
N ASP A 152 -2.09 1.34 -0.34
CA ASP A 152 -2.15 2.56 -1.15
C ASP A 152 -0.85 3.41 -1.07
N ASN A 153 -0.06 3.36 0.03
CA ASN A 153 1.19 4.15 0.08
C ASN A 153 2.36 3.48 -0.68
N ALA A 154 2.30 2.16 -0.91
CA ALA A 154 3.29 1.36 -1.62
C ALA A 154 2.84 0.96 -3.04
N ASP A 155 1.53 0.90 -3.27
CA ASP A 155 0.95 0.66 -4.58
C ASP A 155 1.20 1.86 -5.51
N THR A 156 1.14 1.60 -6.81
CA THR A 156 1.28 2.58 -7.87
C THR A 156 0.04 2.68 -8.74
N ASP A 157 -1.00 1.88 -8.47
CA ASP A 157 -2.28 1.79 -9.18
C ASP A 157 -3.40 1.48 -8.15
N ASP A 158 -3.63 2.41 -7.21
CA ASP A 158 -4.43 2.19 -5.98
C ASP A 158 -5.85 1.65 -6.25
N ASP A 159 -6.45 1.92 -7.42
CA ASP A 159 -7.79 1.46 -7.78
C ASP A 159 -7.86 0.31 -8.80
N GLY A 160 -6.70 -0.19 -9.21
CA GLY A 160 -6.53 -1.35 -10.08
C GLY A 160 -7.11 -1.17 -11.49
N ASP A 161 -7.25 0.07 -11.99
CA ASP A 161 -7.84 0.36 -13.30
C ASP A 161 -6.82 0.32 -14.46
N SER A 162 -5.57 -0.04 -14.14
CA SER A 162 -4.41 -0.12 -15.04
C SER A 162 -3.80 1.24 -15.41
N TRP A 163 -4.18 2.32 -14.73
CA TRP A 163 -3.54 3.62 -14.84
C TRP A 163 -2.77 3.95 -13.56
N PRO A 164 -1.44 4.13 -13.62
CA PRO A 164 -0.69 4.43 -12.41
C PRO A 164 -1.08 5.80 -11.80
N ASP A 165 -1.11 5.92 -10.47
CA ASP A 165 -1.58 7.15 -9.78
C ASP A 165 -0.79 8.39 -10.21
N ASN A 166 0.50 8.20 -10.50
CA ASN A 166 1.34 9.30 -10.97
C ASN A 166 0.89 9.83 -12.34
N ILE A 167 0.34 8.98 -13.20
CA ILE A 167 -0.23 9.35 -14.49
C ILE A 167 -1.59 10.01 -14.28
N GLU A 168 -2.44 9.43 -13.46
CA GLU A 168 -3.75 9.97 -13.13
C GLU A 168 -3.69 11.37 -12.50
N ALA A 169 -2.76 11.58 -11.57
CA ALA A 169 -2.50 12.90 -11.00
C ALA A 169 -2.11 13.93 -12.07
N MET A 170 -1.46 13.52 -13.15
CA MET A 170 -1.13 14.39 -14.28
C MET A 170 -2.31 14.56 -15.26
N CYS A 171 -3.12 13.51 -15.45
CA CYS A 171 -4.31 13.49 -16.31
C CYS A 171 -5.56 14.06 -15.63
N LEU A 172 -5.45 14.46 -14.35
CA LEU A 172 -6.50 15.05 -13.53
C LEU A 172 -7.66 14.10 -13.24
N THR A 173 -7.35 12.81 -13.10
CA THR A 173 -8.27 11.77 -12.65
C THR A 173 -8.04 11.40 -11.19
N ASP A 174 -8.93 10.58 -10.63
CA ASP A 174 -8.96 10.20 -9.23
C ASP A 174 -8.44 8.77 -9.08
N ALA A 175 -7.23 8.63 -8.52
CA ALA A 175 -6.53 7.34 -8.40
C ALA A 175 -7.13 6.36 -7.41
N LEU A 176 -8.15 6.78 -6.67
CA LEU A 176 -8.90 5.90 -5.77
C LEU A 176 -10.24 5.47 -6.38
N SER A 177 -10.41 5.60 -7.70
CA SER A 177 -11.68 5.34 -8.36
C SER A 177 -11.52 4.70 -9.73
N VAL A 178 -11.73 3.38 -9.76
CA VAL A 178 -11.74 2.52 -10.97
C VAL A 178 -12.63 2.97 -12.14
N THR A 179 -13.48 3.98 -11.92
CA THR A 179 -14.35 4.56 -12.96
C THR A 179 -13.85 5.88 -13.50
N SER A 180 -12.80 6.43 -12.91
CA SER A 180 -12.18 7.71 -13.23
C SER A 180 -10.98 7.53 -14.17
N VAL A 181 -11.06 6.67 -15.17
CA VAL A 181 -9.93 6.48 -16.11
C VAL A 181 -9.59 7.77 -16.90
N PRO A 182 -8.29 8.03 -17.17
CA PRO A 182 -7.86 9.01 -18.16
C PRO A 182 -8.47 8.77 -19.54
N VAL A 183 -8.70 9.84 -20.31
CA VAL A 183 -9.07 9.74 -21.72
C VAL A 183 -7.80 9.45 -22.52
N ASP A 184 -7.83 8.37 -23.28
CA ASP A 184 -6.76 7.89 -24.16
C ASP A 184 -7.39 7.52 -25.50
N THR A 185 -7.28 8.42 -26.48
CA THR A 185 -8.00 8.33 -27.76
C THR A 185 -7.42 7.27 -28.69
N ASP A 186 -6.10 7.06 -28.70
CA ASP A 186 -5.43 6.09 -29.55
C ASP A 186 -5.11 4.76 -28.84
N GLY A 187 -5.19 4.73 -27.51
CA GLY A 187 -4.98 3.56 -26.67
C GLY A 187 -3.51 3.22 -26.44
N ASP A 188 -2.59 4.19 -26.53
CA ASP A 188 -1.15 3.97 -26.35
C ASP A 188 -0.66 3.99 -24.88
N GLY A 189 -1.55 4.30 -23.95
CA GLY A 189 -1.26 4.40 -22.51
C GLY A 189 -0.83 5.80 -22.08
N THR A 190 -0.94 6.81 -22.95
CA THR A 190 -0.77 8.22 -22.64
C THR A 190 -2.12 8.90 -22.74
N CYS A 191 -2.52 9.64 -21.70
CA CYS A 191 -3.77 10.38 -21.79
C CYS A 191 -3.66 11.57 -22.75
N ASP A 192 -4.76 11.96 -23.40
CA ASP A 192 -4.86 13.09 -24.35
C ASP A 192 -4.33 14.43 -23.78
N VAL A 193 -4.23 14.57 -22.44
CA VAL A 193 -3.69 15.79 -21.81
C VAL A 193 -2.16 15.86 -21.88
N LEU A 194 -1.50 14.72 -21.96
CA LEU A 194 -0.04 14.57 -21.99
C LEU A 194 0.48 14.11 -23.34
N ASP A 195 -0.37 13.48 -24.15
CA ASP A 195 -0.06 13.12 -25.51
C ASP A 195 0.12 14.40 -26.37
N ALA A 196 0.95 14.28 -27.39
CA ALA A 196 1.19 15.33 -28.38
C ALA A 196 0.58 15.00 -29.74
N ASP A 197 -0.04 13.83 -29.88
CA ASP A 197 -0.68 13.29 -31.08
C ASP A 197 -1.83 12.34 -30.66
N ASP A 198 -2.92 12.90 -30.07
CA ASP A 198 -3.95 12.14 -29.33
C ASP A 198 -4.61 11.00 -30.15
N ASP A 199 -4.61 11.06 -31.48
CA ASP A 199 -5.15 10.03 -32.37
C ASP A 199 -4.10 9.24 -33.16
N ASN A 200 -2.82 9.60 -32.96
CA ASN A 200 -1.62 8.96 -33.48
C ASN A 200 -1.63 8.74 -35.00
N ASP A 201 -2.20 9.70 -35.73
CA ASP A 201 -2.21 9.69 -37.20
C ASP A 201 -0.89 10.19 -37.81
N GLY A 202 0.02 10.68 -36.96
CA GLY A 202 1.33 11.22 -37.30
C GLY A 202 1.36 12.73 -37.46
N VAL A 203 0.28 13.43 -37.13
CA VAL A 203 0.15 14.90 -37.12
C VAL A 203 -0.19 15.38 -35.72
N GLY A 204 0.84 15.67 -34.91
CA GLY A 204 0.57 16.11 -33.55
C GLY A 204 -0.32 17.35 -33.39
N ASP A 205 -1.11 17.39 -32.31
CA ASP A 205 -2.25 18.28 -32.05
C ASP A 205 -2.03 19.76 -32.35
N PRO A 206 -0.84 20.36 -32.07
CA PRO A 206 -0.61 21.77 -32.40
C PRO A 206 -0.74 22.09 -33.90
N ASN A 207 -0.62 21.08 -34.76
CA ASN A 207 -0.78 21.19 -36.21
C ASN A 207 -2.01 20.43 -36.74
N ASP A 208 -2.74 19.74 -35.87
CA ASP A 208 -3.96 19.02 -36.21
C ASP A 208 -5.20 19.90 -36.02
N VAL A 209 -6.13 19.85 -36.98
CA VAL A 209 -7.42 20.54 -36.86
C VAL A 209 -8.48 19.66 -36.20
N PHE A 210 -8.33 18.34 -36.26
CA PHE A 210 -9.14 17.35 -35.57
C PHE A 210 -8.26 16.39 -34.75
N PRO A 211 -7.67 16.84 -33.63
CA PRO A 211 -6.72 16.05 -32.84
C PRO A 211 -7.22 14.67 -32.34
N LEU A 212 -8.53 14.42 -32.37
CA LEU A 212 -9.13 13.18 -31.84
C LEU A 212 -9.69 12.27 -32.96
N ASP A 213 -9.39 12.57 -34.22
CA ASP A 213 -9.86 11.82 -35.39
C ASP A 213 -8.71 11.54 -36.34
N GLY A 214 -8.04 10.40 -36.12
CA GLY A 214 -6.84 10.03 -36.88
C GLY A 214 -7.06 9.70 -38.35
N THR A 215 -8.23 10.05 -38.90
CA THR A 215 -8.52 10.03 -40.32
C THR A 215 -8.52 11.42 -40.96
N GLU A 216 -8.42 12.51 -40.17
CA GLU A 216 -8.62 13.88 -40.61
C GLU A 216 -7.69 14.87 -39.89
N TRP A 217 -6.72 15.46 -40.58
CA TRP A 217 -5.78 16.43 -39.97
C TRP A 217 -5.82 17.84 -40.58
N GLU A 218 -6.55 18.03 -41.70
CA GLU A 218 -6.59 19.30 -42.46
C GLU A 218 -8.03 19.81 -42.66
N ASP A 219 -8.32 21.06 -42.26
CA ASP A 219 -9.51 21.82 -42.70
C ASP A 219 -9.08 23.15 -43.34
N ARG A 220 -8.82 23.10 -44.65
CA ARG A 220 -8.28 24.26 -45.37
C ARG A 220 -9.32 25.33 -45.68
N ASN A 221 -10.60 25.01 -45.73
CA ASN A 221 -11.68 25.95 -46.02
C ASN A 221 -12.44 26.43 -44.76
N GLY A 222 -12.11 25.91 -43.58
CA GLY A 222 -12.65 26.31 -42.28
C GLY A 222 -14.12 25.94 -42.12
N ASP A 223 -14.58 24.84 -42.73
CA ASP A 223 -15.98 24.41 -42.65
C ASP A 223 -16.26 23.39 -41.54
N GLY A 224 -15.24 23.00 -40.79
CA GLY A 224 -15.31 22.06 -39.68
C GLY A 224 -15.42 20.59 -40.11
N LEU A 225 -15.16 20.28 -41.38
CA LEU A 225 -15.03 18.92 -41.89
C LEU A 225 -13.62 18.73 -42.44
N GLY A 226 -13.02 17.57 -42.16
CA GLY A 226 -11.69 17.27 -42.62
C GLY A 226 -11.62 17.00 -44.13
N ASP A 227 -10.52 17.39 -44.74
CA ASP A 227 -10.30 17.35 -46.18
C ASP A 227 -10.08 15.93 -46.75
N ASN A 228 -9.81 14.90 -45.92
CA ASN A 228 -9.58 13.54 -46.38
C ASN A 228 -10.89 12.85 -46.79
N ALA A 229 -11.94 12.97 -45.99
CA ALA A 229 -13.29 12.51 -46.31
C ALA A 229 -14.09 13.57 -47.09
N HIS A 230 -13.83 14.86 -46.86
CA HIS A 230 -14.56 15.96 -47.50
C HIS A 230 -13.64 16.85 -48.37
N PRO A 231 -13.21 16.39 -49.55
CA PRO A 231 -12.25 17.11 -50.36
C PRO A 231 -12.79 18.45 -50.88
N LEU A 232 -11.99 19.51 -50.72
CA LEU A 232 -12.23 20.87 -51.23
C LEU A 232 -12.97 20.93 -52.58
N THR A 233 -14.10 21.63 -52.58
CA THR A 233 -14.85 21.89 -53.81
C THR A 233 -14.11 22.87 -54.71
N LEU A 234 -14.54 22.97 -55.98
CA LEU A 234 -13.96 23.93 -56.92
C LEU A 234 -14.09 25.38 -56.41
N VAL A 235 -15.16 25.70 -55.68
CA VAL A 235 -15.39 27.03 -55.11
C VAL A 235 -14.42 27.30 -53.96
N ASP A 236 -14.11 26.29 -53.15
CA ASP A 236 -13.19 26.44 -52.01
C ASP A 236 -11.75 26.60 -52.48
N LYS A 237 -11.33 25.82 -53.48
CA LYS A 237 -10.04 26.02 -54.19
C LYS A 237 -9.95 27.42 -54.81
N MET A 238 -11.08 27.96 -55.27
CA MET A 238 -11.13 29.32 -55.81
C MET A 238 -10.95 30.41 -54.73
N LYS A 239 -11.47 30.18 -53.53
CA LYS A 239 -11.37 31.09 -52.38
C LYS A 239 -10.00 31.04 -51.71
N LEU A 240 -9.40 29.86 -51.58
CA LEU A 240 -8.09 29.70 -50.94
C LEU A 240 -6.96 30.41 -51.70
N ASN A 241 -7.00 30.41 -53.04
CA ASN A 241 -5.95 31.01 -53.87
C ASN A 241 -6.52 32.06 -54.85
N PRO A 242 -6.97 33.23 -54.37
CA PRO A 242 -7.64 34.23 -55.19
C PRO A 242 -6.75 34.80 -56.30
N VAL A 243 -5.44 34.86 -56.07
CA VAL A 243 -4.46 35.34 -57.07
C VAL A 243 -4.27 34.30 -58.18
N LEU A 244 -4.06 33.04 -57.82
CA LEU A 244 -3.90 31.96 -58.79
C LEU A 244 -5.17 31.81 -59.63
N THR A 245 -6.35 31.94 -59.02
CA THR A 245 -7.62 31.78 -59.73
C THR A 245 -7.87 32.92 -60.68
N VAL A 246 -7.58 34.17 -60.29
CA VAL A 246 -7.60 35.31 -61.21
C VAL A 246 -6.60 35.13 -62.37
N VAL A 247 -5.40 34.61 -62.11
CA VAL A 247 -4.39 34.32 -63.15
C VAL A 247 -4.88 33.23 -64.11
N VAL A 248 -5.40 32.11 -63.60
CA VAL A 248 -5.93 31.02 -64.42
C VAL A 248 -7.14 31.49 -65.24
N ILE A 249 -8.06 32.24 -64.64
CA ILE A 249 -9.20 32.84 -65.34
C ILE A 249 -8.72 33.81 -66.41
N ALA A 250 -7.73 34.66 -66.12
CA ALA A 250 -7.15 35.59 -67.09
C ALA A 250 -6.46 34.87 -68.26
N LEU A 251 -5.75 33.76 -67.99
CA LEU A 251 -5.13 32.93 -69.02
C LEU A 251 -6.19 32.26 -69.91
N ILE A 252 -7.24 31.69 -69.32
CA ILE A 252 -8.37 31.10 -70.05
C ILE A 252 -9.04 32.16 -70.93
N LEU A 253 -9.30 33.35 -70.39
CA LEU A 253 -9.88 34.47 -71.15
C LEU A 253 -8.93 34.95 -72.26
N ALA A 254 -7.61 34.99 -72.04
CA ALA A 254 -6.63 35.34 -73.06
C ALA A 254 -6.57 34.29 -74.19
N VAL A 255 -6.66 33.00 -73.87
CA VAL A 255 -6.72 31.90 -74.84
C VAL A 255 -8.01 31.97 -75.66
N ILE A 256 -9.16 32.19 -75.01
CA ILE A 256 -10.45 32.35 -75.68
C ILE A 256 -10.44 33.61 -76.56
N ALA A 257 -9.96 34.74 -76.05
CA ALA A 257 -9.81 35.97 -76.82
C ALA A 257 -8.86 35.77 -78.02
N GLY A 258 -7.76 35.04 -77.83
CA GLY A 258 -6.83 34.66 -78.89
C GLY A 258 -7.48 33.76 -79.95
N ALA A 259 -8.29 32.77 -79.55
CA ALA A 259 -9.02 31.89 -80.45
C ALA A 259 -10.14 32.62 -81.21
N VAL A 260 -10.88 33.52 -80.56
CA VAL A 260 -11.88 34.39 -81.18
C VAL A 260 -11.19 35.36 -82.16
N ALA A 261 -10.08 35.97 -81.78
CA ALA A 261 -9.29 36.82 -82.68
C ALA A 261 -8.71 36.03 -83.87
N PHE A 262 -8.29 34.78 -83.66
CA PHE A 262 -7.80 33.89 -84.73
C PHE A 262 -8.92 33.47 -85.70
N THR A 263 -10.11 33.16 -85.20
CA THR A 263 -11.28 32.78 -86.03
C THR A 263 -11.88 33.98 -86.76
N MET A 264 -11.97 35.16 -86.11
CA MET A 264 -12.36 36.40 -86.77
C MET A 264 -11.29 36.90 -87.75
N GLY A 265 -10.00 36.75 -87.42
CA GLY A 265 -8.89 37.05 -88.31
C GLY A 265 -8.82 36.14 -89.55
N ARG A 266 -9.28 34.88 -89.44
CA ARG A 266 -9.53 34.01 -90.60
C ARG A 266 -10.71 34.48 -91.45
N ARG A 267 -11.79 35.00 -90.85
CA ARG A 267 -12.92 35.58 -91.60
C ARG A 267 -12.58 36.90 -92.28
N ALA A 268 -11.66 37.70 -91.72
CA ALA A 268 -11.22 38.97 -92.32
C ALA A 268 -10.31 38.82 -93.55
N ARG A 269 -9.89 37.60 -93.93
CA ARG A 269 -9.13 37.35 -95.18
C ARG A 269 -9.96 36.79 -96.34
N GLN A 270 -11.27 36.65 -96.19
CA GLN A 270 -12.16 36.36 -97.31
C GLN A 270 -13.34 37.33 -97.35
N ALA A 271 -13.32 38.11 -98.44
CA ALA A 271 -14.44 38.76 -99.12
C ALA A 271 -14.49 40.29 -99.02
N ASP A 272 -13.65 40.93 -99.84
CA ASP A 272 -14.17 41.98 -100.73
C ASP A 272 -14.99 41.28 -101.81
N GLY A 273 -16.24 41.70 -101.98
CA GLY A 273 -17.25 41.02 -102.78
C GLY A 273 -18.63 41.62 -102.57
N THR A 274 -18.74 42.90 -102.91
CA THR A 274 -19.98 43.69 -103.03
C THR A 274 -20.98 43.08 -104.01
N TRP A 275 -22.21 42.75 -103.58
CA TRP A 275 -23.47 42.83 -104.33
C TRP A 275 -24.60 43.00 -103.31
N LYS A 276 -25.12 44.21 -103.11
CA LYS A 276 -26.29 44.83 -103.76
C LYS A 276 -27.63 44.19 -103.39
N ASP A 277 -28.50 45.08 -102.93
CA ASP A 277 -29.91 44.91 -102.61
C ASP A 277 -30.66 44.14 -103.69
N ASP A 278 -31.66 43.35 -103.26
CA ASP A 278 -32.97 43.31 -103.92
C ASP A 278 -34.03 42.78 -102.94
N ASP A 279 -34.94 43.71 -102.63
CA ASP A 279 -36.39 43.60 -102.41
C ASP A 279 -37.06 42.51 -101.55
N TYR A 280 -37.90 43.05 -100.66
CA TYR A 280 -39.13 42.48 -100.09
C TYR A 280 -39.89 41.60 -101.09
N GLN A 281 -40.44 40.46 -100.61
CA GLN A 281 -41.89 40.19 -100.64
C GLN A 281 -42.29 39.04 -99.71
N ARG A 282 -43.34 39.34 -98.95
CA ARG A 282 -44.22 38.49 -98.16
C ARG A 282 -45.10 37.65 -99.11
N TYR A 283 -45.31 36.35 -98.85
CA TYR A 283 -46.63 35.75 -98.54
C TYR A 283 -46.59 34.22 -98.47
N ASP A 284 -47.42 33.75 -97.56
CA ASP A 284 -47.94 32.41 -97.31
C ASP A 284 -48.09 31.48 -98.53
N GLN A 285 -47.84 30.18 -98.33
CA GLN A 285 -48.85 29.09 -98.38
C GLN A 285 -48.19 27.71 -98.56
N GLN A 286 -48.47 26.80 -97.62
CA GLN A 286 -48.56 25.34 -97.77
C GLN A 286 -49.44 24.94 -98.98
N PRO A 287 -49.47 23.68 -99.49
CA PRO A 287 -49.14 22.40 -98.82
C PRO A 287 -48.49 21.30 -99.71
N ALA A 288 -48.27 20.14 -99.07
CA ALA A 288 -48.58 18.77 -99.55
C ALA A 288 -47.48 17.86 -100.17
N LEU A 289 -47.14 16.83 -99.37
CA LEU A 289 -46.91 15.40 -99.73
C LEU A 289 -45.55 15.06 -100.39
N ARG A 290 -44.79 14.02 -100.01
CA ARG A 290 -45.13 12.75 -99.34
C ARG A 290 -43.86 11.99 -98.90
N GLU A 291 -43.94 11.41 -97.70
CA GLU A 291 -43.30 10.19 -97.17
C GLU A 291 -41.80 9.89 -97.40
N GLU A 292 -41.02 9.94 -96.32
CA GLU A 292 -40.28 8.75 -95.89
C GLU A 292 -40.26 8.67 -94.35
N LYS A 293 -40.71 7.53 -93.82
CA LYS A 293 -40.79 7.22 -92.39
C LYS A 293 -39.40 6.90 -91.84
N ALA A 294 -39.00 7.54 -90.76
CA ALA A 294 -38.08 6.96 -89.79
C ALA A 294 -38.49 7.41 -88.38
N SER A 295 -39.05 6.46 -87.65
CA SER A 295 -39.40 6.55 -86.23
C SER A 295 -38.14 6.33 -85.41
N TRP A 296 -37.80 7.29 -84.55
CA TRP A 296 -36.96 7.09 -83.36
C TRP A 296 -37.42 8.09 -82.29
N GLY A 297 -38.44 7.68 -81.53
CA GLY A 297 -38.41 8.00 -80.12
C GLY A 297 -37.52 6.95 -79.50
N ASP A 298 -36.52 7.35 -78.73
CA ASP A 298 -35.99 6.57 -77.62
C ASP A 298 -35.10 7.47 -76.75
N VAL A 299 -35.41 7.42 -75.46
CA VAL A 299 -34.70 8.01 -74.33
C VAL A 299 -33.30 7.38 -74.25
N PRO A 300 -32.22 8.12 -73.95
CA PRO A 300 -30.91 7.49 -73.75
C PRO A 300 -30.96 6.51 -72.57
N PRO A 301 -30.36 5.31 -72.68
CA PRO A 301 -30.41 4.33 -71.60
C PRO A 301 -29.62 4.81 -70.37
N PRO A 302 -30.05 4.44 -69.15
CA PRO A 302 -29.25 4.66 -67.94
C PRO A 302 -27.93 3.87 -68.01
N PRO A 303 -26.87 4.33 -67.32
CA PRO A 303 -25.59 3.63 -67.29
C PRO A 303 -25.75 2.20 -66.71
N PRO A 304 -24.86 1.26 -67.09
CA PRO A 304 -24.97 -0.13 -66.65
C PRO A 304 -24.92 -0.23 -65.13
N ALA A 305 -25.83 -1.03 -64.56
CA ALA A 305 -25.85 -1.38 -63.15
C ALA A 305 -24.50 -2.01 -62.75
N ARG A 306 -23.99 -1.61 -61.58
CA ARG A 306 -22.83 -2.26 -60.94
C ARG A 306 -23.09 -3.77 -60.84
N PRO A 307 -22.09 -4.63 -61.10
CA PRO A 307 -22.23 -6.06 -60.86
C PRO A 307 -22.57 -6.29 -59.38
N PRO A 308 -23.42 -7.29 -59.05
CA PRO A 308 -23.72 -7.61 -57.67
C PRO A 308 -22.42 -8.00 -56.95
N LEU A 309 -22.24 -7.46 -55.74
CA LEU A 309 -21.18 -7.89 -54.83
C LEU A 309 -21.25 -9.41 -54.64
N PRO A 310 -20.12 -10.11 -54.53
CA PRO A 310 -20.13 -11.52 -54.13
C PRO A 310 -20.86 -11.67 -52.79
N PRO A 311 -21.56 -12.79 -52.55
CA PRO A 311 -22.18 -13.03 -51.26
C PRO A 311 -21.10 -12.95 -50.17
N GLU A 312 -21.40 -12.16 -49.15
CA GLU A 312 -20.64 -12.06 -47.91
C GLU A 312 -20.46 -13.45 -47.31
N PRO A 313 -19.29 -13.78 -46.74
CA PRO A 313 -19.13 -15.06 -46.06
C PRO A 313 -20.15 -15.13 -44.93
N GLU A 314 -21.02 -16.15 -44.95
CA GLU A 314 -21.83 -16.50 -43.79
C GLU A 314 -20.88 -16.78 -42.62
N ILE A 315 -20.85 -15.87 -41.65
CA ILE A 315 -20.28 -16.15 -40.34
C ILE A 315 -21.06 -17.34 -39.79
N PRO A 316 -20.42 -18.46 -39.41
CA PRO A 316 -21.12 -19.55 -38.76
C PRO A 316 -21.78 -18.98 -37.51
N GLN A 317 -23.07 -19.25 -37.32
CA GLN A 317 -23.69 -19.00 -36.03
C GLN A 317 -22.86 -19.72 -34.95
N PRO A 318 -22.59 -19.08 -33.79
CA PRO A 318 -21.92 -19.77 -32.70
C PRO A 318 -22.76 -21.02 -32.38
N GLU A 319 -22.10 -22.18 -32.37
CA GLU A 319 -22.69 -23.40 -31.81
C GLU A 319 -23.15 -23.07 -30.39
N PRO A 320 -24.33 -23.54 -29.94
CA PRO A 320 -24.69 -23.42 -28.55
C PRO A 320 -23.61 -24.11 -27.72
N GLU A 321 -23.05 -23.37 -26.75
CA GLU A 321 -22.08 -23.87 -25.80
C GLU A 321 -22.58 -25.21 -25.21
N PRO A 322 -21.72 -26.23 -25.09
CA PRO A 322 -22.10 -27.45 -24.40
C PRO A 322 -22.41 -27.11 -22.93
N GLU A 323 -23.55 -27.64 -22.45
CA GLU A 323 -23.91 -27.62 -21.03
C GLU A 323 -22.72 -28.08 -20.17
N PRO A 324 -22.49 -27.49 -18.98
CA PRO A 324 -21.36 -27.86 -18.15
C PRO A 324 -21.46 -29.33 -17.76
N GLU A 325 -20.42 -30.11 -18.11
CA GLU A 325 -20.26 -31.46 -17.56
C GLU A 325 -20.05 -31.36 -16.04
N PRO A 326 -20.66 -32.26 -15.24
CA PRO A 326 -20.51 -32.23 -13.79
C PRO A 326 -19.06 -32.52 -13.41
N GLU A 327 -18.55 -31.72 -12.47
CA GLU A 327 -17.23 -31.83 -11.85
C GLU A 327 -16.86 -33.29 -11.50
N PRO A 328 -15.66 -33.77 -11.86
CA PRO A 328 -15.15 -34.99 -11.26
C PRO A 328 -14.82 -34.70 -9.80
N ALA A 329 -15.46 -35.44 -8.89
CA ALA A 329 -15.07 -35.49 -7.49
C ALA A 329 -13.59 -35.85 -7.38
N ILE A 330 -12.78 -34.92 -6.90
CA ILE A 330 -11.38 -35.17 -6.58
C ILE A 330 -11.33 -35.62 -5.13
N GLU A 331 -10.84 -36.84 -5.00
CA GLU A 331 -10.50 -37.59 -3.79
C GLU A 331 -9.55 -36.74 -2.90
N GLU A 332 -9.84 -36.69 -1.59
CA GLU A 332 -8.96 -36.08 -0.59
C GLU A 332 -7.55 -36.68 -0.70
N VAL A 333 -6.57 -35.86 -1.09
CA VAL A 333 -5.15 -36.19 -0.98
C VAL A 333 -4.59 -35.35 0.16
N GLU A 334 -4.24 -36.05 1.23
CA GLU A 334 -3.51 -35.62 2.41
C GLU A 334 -2.22 -34.87 2.02
N PRO A 335 -1.94 -33.67 2.54
CA PRO A 335 -0.71 -32.98 2.22
C PRO A 335 0.49 -33.63 2.92
N GLU A 336 1.41 -34.17 2.11
CA GLU A 336 2.77 -34.51 2.53
C GLU A 336 3.52 -33.24 2.98
N GLN A 337 4.30 -33.40 4.04
CA GLN A 337 5.08 -32.37 4.72
C GLN A 337 6.10 -31.68 3.77
N PRO A 338 6.32 -30.36 3.88
CA PRO A 338 7.40 -29.73 3.12
C PRO A 338 8.77 -30.12 3.70
N GLU A 339 9.62 -30.67 2.83
CA GLU A 339 11.03 -30.90 3.10
C GLU A 339 11.74 -29.59 3.49
N THR A 340 12.50 -29.65 4.57
CA THR A 340 13.24 -28.54 5.15
C THR A 340 14.41 -28.13 4.26
N THR A 341 14.43 -26.87 3.84
CA THR A 341 15.67 -26.21 3.39
C THR A 341 16.54 -25.92 4.62
N PRO A 342 17.86 -26.19 4.60
CA PRO A 342 18.71 -25.94 5.76
C PRO A 342 18.95 -24.44 5.94
N VAL A 343 18.45 -23.90 7.06
CA VAL A 343 18.77 -22.57 7.57
C VAL A 343 20.29 -22.49 7.86
N PRO A 344 21.01 -21.42 7.46
CA PRO A 344 22.41 -21.25 7.84
C PRO A 344 22.54 -21.06 9.37
N PRO A 345 23.60 -21.58 10.02
CA PRO A 345 23.72 -21.45 11.47
C PRO A 345 23.88 -19.99 11.89
N PRO A 346 23.33 -19.60 13.06
CA PRO A 346 23.48 -18.24 13.59
C PRO A 346 24.95 -17.93 13.88
N PRO A 347 25.35 -16.64 13.82
CA PRO A 347 26.71 -16.24 14.22
C PRO A 347 26.95 -16.57 15.70
N PRO A 348 28.19 -16.88 16.10
CA PRO A 348 28.49 -17.22 17.49
C PRO A 348 28.21 -16.01 18.40
N PRO A 349 27.70 -16.23 19.64
CA PRO A 349 27.43 -15.14 20.56
C PRO A 349 28.72 -14.38 20.88
N VAL A 350 28.63 -13.06 20.86
CA VAL A 350 29.68 -12.18 21.36
C VAL A 350 29.80 -12.46 22.85
N SER A 351 30.91 -13.09 23.26
CA SER A 351 31.21 -13.34 24.66
C SER A 351 31.47 -12.00 25.36
N GLU A 352 30.42 -11.43 25.93
CA GLU A 352 30.58 -10.44 26.99
C GLU A 352 31.19 -11.18 28.19
N ARG A 353 32.44 -10.84 28.51
CA ARG A 353 33.02 -11.27 29.79
C ARG A 353 32.35 -10.44 30.87
N PRO A 354 31.83 -11.05 31.95
CA PRO A 354 31.48 -10.27 33.13
C PRO A 354 32.72 -9.53 33.64
N PRO A 355 32.58 -8.29 34.14
CA PRO A 355 33.69 -7.57 34.74
C PRO A 355 34.28 -8.40 35.90
N PRO A 356 35.61 -8.36 36.12
CA PRO A 356 36.22 -9.14 37.18
C PRO A 356 35.67 -8.70 38.55
N PRO A 357 35.45 -9.64 39.50
CA PRO A 357 35.01 -9.28 40.84
C PRO A 357 36.05 -8.37 41.48
N LEU A 358 35.55 -7.33 42.13
CA LEU A 358 36.39 -6.38 42.86
C LEU A 358 37.12 -7.10 44.02
N PRO A 359 38.37 -6.72 44.32
CA PRO A 359 39.19 -7.42 45.32
C PRO A 359 38.61 -7.26 46.74
N PRO A 360 38.77 -8.24 47.65
CA PRO A 360 38.18 -8.17 48.99
C PRO A 360 38.79 -7.01 49.80
N GLY A 361 37.94 -6.12 50.34
CA GLY A 361 38.35 -5.06 51.28
C GLY A 361 38.02 -3.61 50.90
N TYR A 362 36.91 -3.34 50.20
CA TYR A 362 36.43 -1.96 49.95
C TYR A 362 34.98 -1.72 50.39
N GLU A 363 34.50 -2.41 51.44
CA GLU A 363 33.17 -2.25 52.05
C GLU A 363 32.91 -0.88 52.73
N GLU A 364 33.62 0.18 52.37
CA GLU A 364 33.40 1.47 53.02
C GLU A 364 33.74 2.67 52.12
N LEU A 365 33.02 2.82 51.00
CA LEU A 365 32.77 4.11 50.34
C LEU A 365 31.46 4.07 49.53
N ALA A 366 30.37 3.54 50.10
CA ALA A 366 29.04 3.98 49.67
C ALA A 366 28.90 5.43 50.13
N GLN A 367 29.13 6.37 49.21
CA GLN A 367 28.81 7.76 49.46
C GLN A 367 27.29 7.84 49.65
N PRO A 368 26.78 8.58 50.65
CA PRO A 368 25.35 8.76 50.79
C PRO A 368 24.83 9.35 49.49
N GLU A 369 23.79 8.74 48.93
CA GLU A 369 23.03 9.30 47.81
C GLU A 369 22.70 10.75 48.15
N PRO A 370 23.01 11.71 47.25
CA PRO A 370 22.64 13.09 47.50
C PRO A 370 21.11 13.18 47.41
N GLU A 371 20.43 13.19 48.56
CA GLU A 371 19.06 13.68 48.70
C GLU A 371 19.05 15.18 48.34
N GLY A 372 18.96 15.46 47.05
CA GLY A 372 18.91 16.80 46.49
C GLY A 372 18.71 16.75 44.97
N PRO A 373 18.10 17.78 44.38
CA PRO A 373 17.90 17.83 42.94
C PRO A 373 19.26 17.77 42.22
N VAL A 374 19.35 16.91 41.20
CA VAL A 374 20.56 16.76 40.41
C VAL A 374 20.75 18.06 39.63
N THR A 375 21.87 18.75 39.88
CA THR A 375 22.17 20.04 39.26
C THR A 375 23.54 20.01 38.58
N VAL A 376 23.64 20.66 37.42
CA VAL A 376 24.90 20.88 36.71
C VAL A 376 25.15 22.38 36.53
N ALA A 377 26.42 22.78 36.62
CA ALA A 377 26.80 24.20 36.69
C ALA A 377 26.81 24.90 35.32
N SER A 378 26.79 24.13 34.22
CA SER A 378 26.90 24.62 32.86
C SER A 378 26.23 23.65 31.89
N TRP A 379 25.87 24.16 30.71
CA TRP A 379 25.32 23.35 29.62
C TRP A 379 26.33 22.31 29.07
N GLU A 380 27.63 22.53 29.28
CA GLU A 380 28.70 21.61 28.86
C GLU A 380 28.72 20.30 29.67
N ASP A 381 28.06 20.30 30.83
CA ASP A 381 27.98 19.17 31.76
C ASP A 381 26.63 18.42 31.64
N LEU A 382 25.78 18.78 30.67
CA LEU A 382 24.55 18.05 30.40
C LEU A 382 24.86 16.69 29.76
N PRO A 383 24.10 15.63 30.08
CA PRO A 383 24.28 14.33 29.42
C PRO A 383 24.04 14.44 27.92
N ASP A 384 24.76 13.63 27.13
CA ASP A 384 24.54 13.53 25.69
C ASP A 384 23.14 12.94 25.40
N GLY A 385 22.56 13.27 24.24
CA GLY A 385 21.30 12.63 23.76
C GLY A 385 20.02 13.43 23.96
N GLY A 386 20.08 14.67 24.46
CA GLY A 386 18.92 15.57 24.50
C GLY A 386 18.95 16.73 23.50
N ASP A 387 17.79 17.36 23.32
CA ASP A 387 17.55 18.53 22.47
C ASP A 387 17.10 19.76 23.27
N TYR A 388 17.52 20.95 22.82
CA TYR A 388 17.15 22.22 23.46
C TYR A 388 15.77 22.70 23.02
N VAL A 389 14.87 22.87 23.97
CA VAL A 389 13.53 23.44 23.77
C VAL A 389 13.52 24.91 24.19
N GLN A 390 13.18 25.80 23.24
CA GLN A 390 13.14 27.26 23.45
C GLN A 390 11.88 27.71 24.20
N VAL A 391 11.72 27.26 25.44
CA VAL A 391 10.70 27.73 26.40
C VAL A 391 11.33 28.66 27.45
N GLU A 392 10.52 29.36 28.24
CA GLU A 392 11.00 30.17 29.38
C GLU A 392 10.52 29.53 30.70
N PRO A 393 11.42 28.98 31.55
CA PRO A 393 12.87 28.82 31.37
C PRO A 393 13.26 27.77 30.31
N MET A 394 14.45 27.91 29.72
CA MET A 394 14.96 27.02 28.66
C MET A 394 15.09 25.59 29.17
N GLN A 395 14.70 24.62 28.34
CA GLN A 395 14.70 23.19 28.69
C GLN A 395 15.61 22.39 27.76
N TYR A 396 16.15 21.28 28.27
CA TYR A 396 16.93 20.30 27.53
C TYR A 396 16.32 18.93 27.82
N VAL A 397 15.79 18.27 26.80
CA VAL A 397 14.96 17.05 26.94
C VAL A 397 15.59 15.94 26.12
N GLY A 398 15.82 14.79 26.73
CA GLY A 398 16.23 13.57 26.03
C GLY A 398 15.65 12.34 26.71
N GLU A 399 15.46 11.29 25.93
CA GLU A 399 14.82 10.03 26.35
C GLU A 399 15.62 9.33 27.46
N ASP A 400 16.95 9.31 27.32
CA ASP A 400 17.86 8.69 28.30
C ASP A 400 18.31 9.65 29.42
N CYS A 401 18.25 10.97 29.18
CA CYS A 401 18.84 11.97 30.08
C CYS A 401 17.81 12.77 30.92
N GLY A 402 16.52 12.57 30.67
CA GLY A 402 15.44 13.29 31.33
C GLY A 402 15.31 14.77 30.91
N THR A 403 14.48 15.51 31.64
CA THR A 403 14.23 16.94 31.36
C THR A 403 15.03 17.82 32.30
N TRP A 404 15.93 18.63 31.74
CA TRP A 404 16.72 19.60 32.48
C TRP A 404 16.17 21.01 32.27
N VAL A 405 16.02 21.77 33.34
CA VAL A 405 15.51 23.14 33.32
C VAL A 405 16.62 24.12 33.71
N ARG A 406 16.83 25.15 32.88
CA ARG A 406 17.81 26.21 33.16
C ARG A 406 17.32 27.14 34.28
N GLN A 407 18.15 27.28 35.30
CA GLN A 407 17.93 28.15 36.45
C GLN A 407 18.40 29.58 36.20
N PRO A 408 17.95 30.56 37.03
CA PRO A 408 18.35 31.97 36.89
C PRO A 408 19.85 32.27 37.08
N ASP A 409 20.62 31.33 37.63
CA ASP A 409 22.07 31.42 37.83
C ASP A 409 22.89 30.70 36.76
N ASP A 410 22.24 30.32 35.64
CA ASP A 410 22.80 29.54 34.53
C ASP A 410 23.15 28.08 34.84
N SER A 411 22.79 27.58 36.02
CA SER A 411 22.80 26.15 36.32
C SER A 411 21.61 25.43 35.68
N TRP A 412 21.68 24.12 35.56
CA TRP A 412 20.59 23.27 35.09
C TRP A 412 20.19 22.28 36.17
N GLU A 413 18.89 22.04 36.31
CA GLU A 413 18.33 21.14 37.32
C GLU A 413 17.48 20.08 36.61
N LEU A 414 17.75 18.80 36.90
CA LEU A 414 16.95 17.68 36.43
C LEU A 414 15.59 17.69 37.14
N GLN A 415 14.51 17.61 36.36
CA GLN A 415 13.13 17.56 36.85
C GLN A 415 12.62 16.14 37.06
#